data_AF-A0A833AS29-F1
#
_entry.id   AF-A0A833AS29-F1
#
_cell.length_a   1.000
_cell.length_b   1.000
_cell.length_c   1.000
_cell.angle_alpha   90.00
_cell.angle_beta   90.00
_cell.angle_gamma   90.00
#
_symmetry.space_group_name_H-M   'P 1'
#
loop_
_entity.id
_entity.type
_entity.pdbx_description
1 polymer ?
#
loop_
_entity_poly.entity_id
_entity_poly.type
_entity_poly.pdbx_seq_one_letter_code
_entity_poly.pdbx_strand_id
1 'polypeptide(L)'
;MQRRNFLKTCAGAGIAVGSGISMIPQKSLFGMSAMPANFDLVAVKGGEPGIMFDHAIQSFGGMGQFVKKGQKVVIKPNIAWDVAPEKAANTNPQLVGRIVEHCLAAGAKDVYVFDHTINQWARCYKNSGIEKATKEAGGKIVAGNSRGKYQQIDIPGGKVLKQADVHELVLESDVFINVPVLKHHGGAGLCVSMKNLMGTVWDRKKWHKLALHQRIAAFI
;
A
#
# COMPACT_ATOMS: atom_id res chain seq x y z
N MET A 1 -25.11 11.29 2.42
CA MET A 1 -25.05 12.34 1.38
C MET A 1 -25.99 11.97 0.23
N GLN A 2 -26.91 12.86 -0.17
CA GLN A 2 -27.85 12.59 -1.25
C GLN A 2 -27.21 12.82 -2.63
N ARG A 3 -27.38 11.86 -3.55
CA ARG A 3 -26.86 11.85 -4.94
C ARG A 3 -27.06 13.16 -5.72
N ARG A 4 -28.14 13.91 -5.43
CA ARG A 4 -28.44 15.20 -6.08
C ARG A 4 -27.45 16.30 -5.73
N ASN A 5 -26.86 16.29 -4.54
CA ASN A 5 -25.89 17.31 -4.15
C ASN A 5 -24.53 17.04 -4.81
N PHE A 6 -24.14 15.77 -4.97
CA PHE A 6 -22.90 15.39 -5.65
C PHE A 6 -22.87 15.84 -7.12
N LEU A 7 -23.95 15.65 -7.87
CA LEU A 7 -24.03 16.06 -9.28
C LEU A 7 -24.02 17.58 -9.46
N LYS A 8 -24.60 18.34 -8.52
CA LYS A 8 -24.53 19.81 -8.53
C LYS A 8 -23.13 20.33 -8.22
N THR A 9 -22.40 19.68 -7.31
CA THR A 9 -21.01 20.03 -7.00
C THR A 9 -20.07 19.72 -8.17
N CYS A 10 -20.29 18.64 -8.91
CA CYS A 10 -19.50 18.33 -10.10
C CYS A 10 -19.76 19.28 -11.29
N ALA A 11 -20.98 19.82 -11.42
CA ALA A 11 -21.31 20.76 -12.49
C ALA A 11 -20.67 22.17 -12.31
N GLY A 12 -20.30 22.54 -11.07
CA GLY A 12 -19.67 23.83 -10.77
C GLY A 12 -18.15 23.88 -11.00
N ALA A 13 -17.50 22.75 -11.28
CA ALA A 13 -16.04 22.64 -11.36
C ALA A 13 -15.51 22.24 -12.75
N GLY A 14 -16.33 22.35 -13.80
CA GLY A 14 -15.99 21.77 -15.10
C GLY A 14 -16.43 22.59 -16.31
N ILE A 15 -15.84 23.77 -16.54
CA ILE A 15 -15.66 24.33 -17.90
C ILE A 15 -14.36 25.17 -17.92
N ALA A 16 -13.28 24.60 -18.47
CA ALA A 16 -12.25 25.31 -19.24
C ALA A 16 -11.26 24.31 -19.86
N VAL A 17 -11.72 23.45 -20.77
CA VAL A 17 -10.82 22.84 -21.77
C VAL A 17 -11.50 22.98 -23.13
N GLY A 18 -11.39 24.18 -23.69
CA GLY A 18 -11.71 24.46 -25.08
C GLY A 18 -10.44 24.90 -25.79
N SER A 19 -9.94 24.05 -26.69
CA SER A 19 -9.17 24.39 -27.91
C SER A 19 -8.20 25.59 -27.82
N GLY A 20 -6.96 25.33 -27.43
CA GLY A 20 -5.88 26.34 -27.43
C GLY A 20 -4.48 25.83 -27.10
N ILE A 21 -4.13 24.58 -27.46
CA ILE A 21 -2.77 24.03 -27.24
C ILE A 21 -1.82 24.48 -28.36
N SER A 22 -1.56 25.78 -28.47
CA SER A 22 -0.56 26.27 -29.44
C SER A 22 0.34 27.39 -28.92
N MET A 23 0.14 27.93 -27.72
CA MET A 23 0.80 29.17 -27.28
C MET A 23 1.21 29.17 -25.81
N ILE A 24 1.74 28.05 -25.27
CA ILE A 24 2.38 28.06 -23.95
C ILE A 24 3.90 27.84 -24.13
N PRO A 25 4.75 28.82 -23.77
CA PRO A 25 6.19 28.65 -23.81
C PRO A 25 6.61 27.49 -22.90
N GLN A 26 7.44 26.57 -23.42
CA GLN A 26 7.96 25.38 -22.72
C GLN A 26 8.60 25.65 -21.34
N LYS A 27 8.94 26.92 -21.02
CA LYS A 27 9.49 27.33 -19.73
C LYS A 27 8.47 27.36 -18.58
N SER A 28 7.18 27.18 -18.84
CA SER A 28 6.13 27.15 -17.81
C SER A 28 5.90 25.78 -17.16
N LEU A 29 6.55 24.70 -17.62
CA LEU A 29 6.33 23.34 -17.10
C LEU A 29 7.07 23.01 -15.80
N PHE A 30 7.93 23.90 -15.30
CA PHE A 30 8.80 23.64 -14.14
C PHE A 30 8.48 24.48 -12.89
N GLY A 31 7.21 24.85 -12.69
CA GLY A 31 6.85 25.78 -11.62
C GLY A 31 5.46 25.64 -11.01
N MET A 32 4.79 24.49 -11.11
CA MET A 32 3.60 24.27 -10.29
C MET A 32 4.03 23.95 -8.87
N SER A 33 4.05 24.97 -8.02
CA SER A 33 4.01 24.80 -6.58
C SER A 33 2.84 23.88 -6.24
N ALA A 34 3.13 22.78 -5.55
CA ALA A 34 2.11 21.88 -5.05
C ALA A 34 1.19 22.68 -4.12
N MET A 35 -0.08 22.85 -4.52
CA MET A 35 -1.12 23.24 -3.57
C MET A 35 -1.11 22.21 -2.43
N PRO A 36 -1.14 22.62 -1.15
CA PRO A 36 -1.31 21.67 -0.06
C PRO A 36 -2.66 21.00 -0.21
N ALA A 37 -2.65 19.81 -0.78
CA ALA A 37 -3.82 19.03 -1.05
C ALA A 37 -4.12 18.17 0.18
N ASN A 38 -4.88 18.73 1.12
CA ASN A 38 -5.42 18.02 2.28
C ASN A 38 -6.56 17.09 1.83
N PHE A 39 -6.25 16.10 1.00
CA PHE A 39 -7.17 15.02 0.70
C PHE A 39 -6.90 13.85 1.63
N ASP A 40 -7.96 13.26 2.19
CA ASP A 40 -7.86 11.99 2.93
C ASP A 40 -7.92 10.77 1.99
N LEU A 41 -8.42 10.97 0.76
CA LEU A 41 -8.58 9.93 -0.25
C LEU A 41 -8.40 10.50 -1.66
N VAL A 42 -7.55 9.85 -2.45
CA VAL A 42 -7.37 10.12 -3.88
C VAL A 42 -7.70 8.85 -4.67
N ALA A 43 -8.47 9.01 -5.74
CA ALA A 43 -8.79 7.93 -6.68
C ALA A 43 -8.34 8.33 -8.09
N VAL A 44 -7.41 7.55 -8.64
CA VAL A 44 -6.92 7.70 -10.02
C VAL A 44 -7.41 6.51 -10.84
N LYS A 45 -7.82 6.76 -12.09
CA LYS A 45 -8.32 5.73 -13.01
C LYS A 45 -7.66 5.88 -14.38
N GLY A 46 -7.44 4.74 -15.04
CA GLY A 46 -6.88 4.68 -16.39
C GLY A 46 -5.36 4.78 -16.37
N GLY A 47 -4.69 3.78 -16.96
CA GLY A 47 -3.23 3.68 -17.05
C GLY A 47 -2.65 2.50 -16.28
N GLU A 48 -1.33 2.36 -16.38
CA GLU A 48 -0.58 1.31 -15.69
C GLU A 48 -0.42 1.62 -14.19
N PRO A 49 -0.31 0.61 -13.31
CA PRO A 49 -0.29 0.80 -11.85
C PRO A 49 0.75 1.80 -11.34
N GLY A 50 1.96 1.81 -11.91
CA GLY A 50 3.01 2.76 -11.52
C GLY A 50 2.66 4.21 -11.88
N ILE A 51 2.11 4.45 -13.07
CA ILE A 51 1.71 5.79 -13.54
C ILE A 51 0.52 6.30 -12.71
N MET A 52 -0.45 5.43 -12.43
CA MET A 52 -1.58 5.80 -11.56
C MET A 52 -1.11 6.16 -10.15
N PHE A 53 -0.11 5.45 -9.62
CA PHE A 53 0.49 5.78 -8.33
C PHE A 53 1.20 7.13 -8.34
N ASP A 54 1.97 7.45 -9.39
CA ASP A 54 2.64 8.75 -9.52
C ASP A 54 1.65 9.91 -9.45
N HIS A 55 0.54 9.82 -10.19
CA HIS A 55 -0.52 10.83 -10.14
C HIS A 55 -1.20 10.88 -8.78
N ALA A 56 -1.44 9.73 -8.15
CA ALA A 56 -2.09 9.66 -6.84
C ALA A 56 -1.23 10.29 -5.74
N ILE A 57 0.06 9.92 -5.66
CA ILE A 57 0.96 10.44 -4.64
C ILE A 57 1.26 11.93 -4.87
N GLN A 58 1.36 12.37 -6.13
CA GLN A 58 1.49 13.78 -6.45
C GLN A 58 0.27 14.58 -6.00
N SER A 59 -0.94 14.01 -6.13
CA SER A 59 -2.18 14.64 -5.65
C SER A 59 -2.23 14.78 -4.13
N PHE A 60 -1.47 13.97 -3.38
CA PHE A 60 -1.28 14.13 -1.93
C PHE A 60 -0.14 15.12 -1.58
N GLY A 61 0.47 15.78 -2.55
CA GLY A 61 1.64 16.66 -2.33
C GLY A 61 2.99 15.94 -2.33
N GLY A 62 3.03 14.71 -2.84
CA GLY A 62 4.24 13.90 -3.04
C GLY A 62 4.60 13.00 -1.85
N MET A 63 5.49 12.03 -2.10
CA MET A 63 5.91 11.06 -1.07
C MET A 63 6.58 11.71 0.14
N GLY A 64 7.21 12.88 -0.06
CA GLY A 64 7.83 13.66 1.01
C GLY A 64 6.86 14.14 2.11
N GLN A 65 5.54 14.06 1.90
CA GLN A 65 4.56 14.29 2.98
C GLN A 65 4.58 13.17 4.03
N PHE A 66 4.77 11.92 3.57
CA PHE A 66 4.68 10.72 4.41
C PHE A 66 6.04 10.18 4.83
N VAL A 67 7.06 10.31 3.98
CA VAL A 67 8.42 9.82 4.22
C VAL A 67 9.38 11.00 4.35
N LYS A 68 10.17 11.01 5.41
CA LYS A 68 11.19 12.01 5.71
C LYS A 68 12.59 11.41 5.60
N LYS A 69 13.58 12.28 5.38
CA LYS A 69 14.98 11.89 5.26
C LYS A 69 15.44 11.09 6.47
N GLY A 70 16.10 9.95 6.24
CA GLY A 70 16.67 9.10 7.27
C GLY A 70 15.72 8.04 7.87
N GLN A 71 14.44 8.06 7.51
CA GLN A 71 13.45 7.12 8.05
C GLN A 71 13.61 5.70 7.48
N LYS A 72 13.29 4.71 8.32
CA LYS A 72 13.09 3.32 7.96
C LYS A 72 11.64 3.10 7.52
N VAL A 73 11.44 2.75 6.25
CA VAL A 73 10.13 2.50 5.67
C VAL A 73 9.89 1.00 5.53
N VAL A 74 8.70 0.54 5.87
CA VAL A 74 8.25 -0.83 5.62
C VAL A 74 7.00 -0.81 4.75
N ILE A 75 7.08 -1.48 3.60
CA ILE A 75 5.98 -1.64 2.66
C ILE A 75 5.45 -3.06 2.79
N LYS A 76 4.14 -3.17 3.02
CA LYS A 76 3.41 -4.42 3.11
C LYS A 76 2.50 -4.60 1.88
N PRO A 77 2.97 -5.25 0.81
CA PRO A 77 2.10 -5.71 -0.26
C PRO A 77 1.35 -7.00 0.12
N ASN A 78 0.39 -7.44 -0.69
CA ASN A 78 -0.12 -8.80 -0.63
C ASN A 78 0.76 -9.71 -1.50
N ILE A 79 1.54 -10.60 -0.88
CA ILE A 79 2.38 -11.65 -1.51
C ILE A 79 1.91 -13.04 -1.06
N ALA A 80 0.62 -13.20 -0.76
CA ALA A 80 0.11 -14.41 -0.10
C ALA A 80 0.23 -15.69 -0.96
N TRP A 81 0.26 -15.57 -2.30
CA TRP A 81 0.06 -16.69 -3.23
C TRP A 81 1.28 -16.94 -4.12
N ASP A 82 1.56 -18.22 -4.37
CA ASP A 82 2.56 -18.67 -5.35
C ASP A 82 1.95 -18.66 -6.76
N VAL A 83 1.81 -17.46 -7.33
CA VAL A 83 1.26 -17.26 -8.67
C VAL A 83 1.95 -16.09 -9.37
N ALA A 84 1.92 -16.14 -10.70
CA ALA A 84 2.41 -15.08 -11.56
C ALA A 84 1.52 -13.81 -11.50
N PRO A 85 2.07 -12.62 -11.81
CA PRO A 85 1.36 -11.34 -11.71
C PRO A 85 0.04 -11.29 -12.48
N GLU A 86 -0.05 -12.00 -13.60
CA GLU A 86 -1.19 -12.00 -14.52
C GLU A 86 -2.47 -12.54 -13.87
N LYS A 87 -2.33 -13.33 -12.78
CA LYS A 87 -3.48 -13.82 -12.00
C LYS A 87 -4.06 -12.76 -11.06
N ALA A 88 -3.40 -11.62 -10.88
CA ALA A 88 -3.83 -10.52 -10.01
C ALA A 88 -4.17 -10.94 -8.56
N ALA A 89 -3.65 -12.07 -8.09
CA ALA A 89 -3.89 -12.54 -6.72
C ALA A 89 -2.99 -11.82 -5.71
N ASN A 90 -1.89 -11.23 -6.16
CA ASN A 90 -0.94 -10.47 -5.36
C ASN A 90 -0.94 -8.99 -5.78
N THR A 91 -0.37 -8.12 -4.96
CA THR A 91 -0.16 -6.72 -5.34
C THR A 91 0.71 -6.66 -6.60
N ASN A 92 0.39 -5.77 -7.52
CA ASN A 92 1.14 -5.65 -8.77
C ASN A 92 2.61 -5.28 -8.48
N PRO A 93 3.61 -6.01 -9.03
CA PRO A 93 5.02 -5.77 -8.72
C PRO A 93 5.53 -4.41 -9.20
N GLN A 94 5.03 -3.87 -10.31
CA GLN A 94 5.42 -2.54 -10.79
C GLN A 94 4.98 -1.44 -9.80
N LEU A 95 3.78 -1.58 -9.23
CA LEU A 95 3.31 -0.67 -8.17
C LEU A 95 4.25 -0.72 -6.96
N VAL A 96 4.64 -1.92 -6.50
CA VAL A 96 5.53 -2.06 -5.34
C VAL A 96 6.90 -1.44 -5.62
N GLY A 97 7.51 -1.73 -6.77
CA GLY A 97 8.77 -1.12 -7.18
C GLY A 97 8.67 0.41 -7.24
N ARG A 98 7.60 0.95 -7.81
CA ARG A 98 7.40 2.40 -7.89
C ARG A 98 7.25 3.06 -6.52
N ILE A 99 6.56 2.43 -5.56
CA ILE A 99 6.47 2.93 -4.19
C ILE A 99 7.87 2.95 -3.53
N VAL A 100 8.68 1.91 -3.74
CA VAL A 100 10.06 1.85 -3.23
C VAL A 100 10.90 3.01 -3.75
N GLU A 101 10.86 3.27 -5.07
CA GLU A 101 11.58 4.38 -5.70
C GLU A 101 11.19 5.72 -5.09
N HIS A 102 9.89 5.99 -4.90
CA HIS A 102 9.41 7.22 -4.30
C HIS A 102 9.84 7.38 -2.84
N CYS A 103 9.86 6.30 -2.06
CA CYS A 103 10.33 6.33 -0.67
C CYS A 103 11.82 6.67 -0.60
N LEU A 104 12.65 6.04 -1.44
CA LEU A 104 14.09 6.32 -1.52
C LEU A 104 14.36 7.74 -2.03
N ALA A 105 13.62 8.21 -3.04
CA ALA A 105 13.73 9.58 -3.55
C ALA A 105 13.34 10.63 -2.50
N ALA A 106 12.39 10.30 -1.60
CA ALA A 106 12.05 11.13 -0.44
C ALA A 106 13.12 11.13 0.68
N GLY A 107 14.17 10.31 0.53
CA GLY A 107 15.31 10.25 1.43
C GLY A 107 15.22 9.18 2.52
N ALA A 108 14.34 8.18 2.38
CA ALA A 108 14.34 7.02 3.27
C ALA A 108 15.74 6.41 3.36
N LYS A 109 16.18 6.05 4.57
CA LYS A 109 17.46 5.35 4.78
C LYS A 109 17.39 3.92 4.28
N ASP A 110 16.29 3.25 4.61
CA ASP A 110 16.03 1.86 4.24
C ASP A 110 14.56 1.71 3.87
N VAL A 111 14.28 0.95 2.81
CA VAL A 111 12.92 0.57 2.41
C VAL A 111 12.84 -0.94 2.37
N TYR A 112 12.10 -1.53 3.31
CA TYR A 112 11.88 -2.97 3.41
C TYR A 112 10.53 -3.35 2.83
N VAL A 113 10.48 -4.47 2.11
CA VAL A 113 9.25 -5.06 1.59
C VAL A 113 9.11 -6.45 2.18
N PHE A 114 7.97 -6.72 2.82
CA PHE A 114 7.69 -8.03 3.39
C PHE A 114 6.18 -8.37 3.44
N ASP A 115 5.92 -9.67 3.51
CA ASP A 115 4.63 -10.29 3.82
C ASP A 115 4.85 -11.69 4.46
N HIS A 116 3.97 -12.08 5.36
CA HIS A 116 3.83 -13.45 5.84
C HIS A 116 2.88 -14.24 4.92
N THR A 117 3.46 -15.00 3.98
CA THR A 117 2.79 -15.62 2.83
C THR A 117 2.00 -16.88 3.18
N ILE A 118 0.94 -17.22 2.44
CA ILE A 118 0.16 -18.46 2.68
C ILE A 118 0.88 -19.66 2.07
N ASN A 119 1.25 -19.56 0.80
CA ASN A 119 2.08 -20.58 0.16
C ASN A 119 3.55 -20.44 0.58
N GLN A 120 4.40 -21.35 0.10
CA GLN A 120 5.84 -21.34 0.38
C GLN A 120 6.43 -19.97 0.02
N TRP A 121 7.07 -19.32 0.99
CA TRP A 121 7.42 -17.90 0.92
C TRP A 121 8.35 -17.56 -0.26
N ALA A 122 9.47 -18.28 -0.44
CA ALA A 122 10.43 -17.99 -1.49
C ALA A 122 9.78 -18.05 -2.88
N ARG A 123 8.85 -18.99 -3.09
CA ARG A 123 8.09 -19.06 -4.35
C ARG A 123 7.13 -17.90 -4.51
N CYS A 124 6.38 -17.53 -3.47
CA CYS A 124 5.49 -16.37 -3.52
C CYS A 124 6.24 -15.08 -3.89
N TYR A 125 7.37 -14.82 -3.25
CA TYR A 125 8.17 -13.62 -3.49
C TYR A 125 8.77 -13.59 -4.90
N LYS A 126 9.32 -14.73 -5.35
CA LYS A 126 9.91 -14.86 -6.68
C LYS A 126 8.85 -14.79 -7.80
N ASN A 127 7.83 -15.65 -7.73
CA ASN A 127 6.87 -15.82 -8.83
C ASN A 127 5.87 -14.66 -8.93
N SER A 128 5.60 -13.93 -7.84
CA SER A 128 4.84 -12.68 -7.91
C SER A 128 5.58 -11.53 -8.59
N GLY A 129 6.89 -11.67 -8.86
CA GLY A 129 7.75 -10.62 -9.38
C GLY A 129 8.08 -9.50 -8.38
N ILE A 130 7.49 -9.51 -7.18
CA ILE A 130 7.69 -8.44 -6.18
C ILE A 130 9.12 -8.42 -5.68
N GLU A 131 9.75 -9.59 -5.48
CA GLU A 131 11.15 -9.66 -5.06
C GLU A 131 12.07 -8.95 -6.06
N LYS A 132 11.90 -9.25 -7.35
CA LYS A 132 12.68 -8.66 -8.43
C LYS A 132 12.46 -7.14 -8.49
N ALA A 133 11.20 -6.70 -8.57
CA ALA A 133 10.86 -5.28 -8.68
C ALA A 133 11.37 -4.46 -7.47
N THR A 134 11.30 -5.03 -6.26
CA THR A 134 11.82 -4.37 -5.05
C THR A 134 13.33 -4.19 -5.12
N LYS A 135 14.06 -5.24 -5.51
CA LYS A 135 15.53 -5.21 -5.58
C LYS A 135 16.02 -4.26 -6.67
N GLU A 136 15.38 -4.27 -7.84
CA GLU A 136 15.69 -3.37 -8.95
C GLU A 136 15.46 -1.90 -8.57
N ALA A 137 14.41 -1.63 -7.78
CA ALA A 137 14.15 -0.30 -7.22
C ALA A 137 15.08 0.11 -6.07
N GLY A 138 16.01 -0.75 -5.63
CA GLY A 138 16.94 -0.47 -4.53
C GLY A 138 16.41 -0.78 -3.12
N GLY A 139 15.24 -1.41 -3.02
CA GLY A 139 14.65 -1.85 -1.76
C GLY A 139 15.19 -3.19 -1.26
N LYS A 140 14.79 -3.56 -0.04
CA LYS A 140 15.24 -4.78 0.65
C LYS A 140 14.07 -5.73 0.89
N ILE A 141 14.22 -6.99 0.48
CA ILE A 141 13.23 -8.04 0.74
C ILE A 141 13.54 -8.71 2.07
N VAL A 142 12.53 -8.85 2.93
CA VAL A 142 12.63 -9.59 4.18
C VAL A 142 11.57 -10.67 4.21
N ALA A 143 11.97 -11.88 4.59
CA ALA A 143 11.06 -13.00 4.70
C ALA A 143 10.33 -12.97 6.06
N GLY A 144 9.00 -13.00 6.03
CA GLY A 144 8.14 -13.12 7.22
C GLY A 144 7.88 -14.56 7.65
N ASN A 145 8.85 -15.46 7.51
CA ASN A 145 8.68 -16.91 7.73
C ASN A 145 9.36 -17.44 8.99
N SER A 146 9.96 -16.58 9.82
CA SER A 146 10.67 -16.97 11.04
C SER A 146 9.96 -16.47 12.29
N ARG A 147 9.55 -17.39 13.18
CA ARG A 147 8.82 -17.05 14.42
C ARG A 147 9.60 -16.09 15.33
N GLY A 148 10.93 -16.19 15.34
CA GLY A 148 11.79 -15.37 16.21
C GLY A 148 11.73 -13.87 15.91
N LYS A 149 11.25 -13.48 14.72
CA LYS A 149 11.08 -12.08 14.31
C LYS A 149 9.74 -11.46 14.71
N TYR A 150 8.92 -12.18 15.48
CA TYR A 150 7.60 -11.73 15.88
C TYR A 150 7.56 -11.52 17.39
N GLN A 151 7.15 -10.32 17.80
CA GLN A 151 7.01 -9.94 19.20
C GLN A 151 5.54 -9.93 19.56
N GLN A 152 5.21 -10.47 20.74
CA GLN A 152 3.87 -10.39 21.26
C GLN A 152 3.59 -8.95 21.70
N ILE A 153 2.46 -8.41 21.25
CA ILE A 153 1.93 -7.13 21.69
C ILE A 153 0.52 -7.30 22.25
N ASP A 154 0.17 -6.44 23.19
CA ASP A 154 -1.21 -6.26 23.62
C ASP A 154 -1.98 -5.42 22.59
N ILE A 155 -3.28 -5.67 22.48
CA ILE A 155 -4.20 -4.91 21.63
C ILE A 155 -5.17 -4.17 22.54
N PRO A 156 -4.90 -2.88 22.83
CA PRO A 156 -5.77 -2.06 23.68
C PRO A 156 -7.20 -2.03 23.12
N GLY A 157 -8.19 -2.26 23.99
CA GLY A 157 -9.60 -2.25 23.58
C GLY A 157 -10.06 -3.47 22.75
N GLY A 158 -9.17 -4.42 22.44
CA GLY A 158 -9.53 -5.64 21.72
C GLY A 158 -10.60 -6.44 22.46
N LYS A 159 -11.69 -6.85 21.79
CA LYS A 159 -12.77 -7.63 22.42
C LYS A 159 -12.47 -9.14 22.43
N VAL A 160 -12.17 -9.69 21.26
CA VAL A 160 -11.91 -11.13 21.05
C VAL A 160 -10.43 -11.43 20.81
N LEU A 161 -9.70 -10.49 20.22
CA LEU A 161 -8.26 -10.57 20.06
C LEU A 161 -7.64 -9.60 21.07
N LYS A 162 -6.99 -10.13 22.10
CA LYS A 162 -6.36 -9.33 23.16
C LYS A 162 -4.87 -9.11 22.93
N GLN A 163 -4.25 -10.03 22.20
CA GLN A 163 -2.82 -10.05 21.92
C GLN A 163 -2.57 -10.57 20.51
N ALA A 164 -1.48 -10.13 19.89
CA ALA A 164 -1.00 -10.64 18.63
C ALA A 164 0.53 -10.67 18.59
N ASP A 165 1.08 -11.66 17.91
CA ASP A 165 2.50 -11.72 17.57
C ASP A 165 2.71 -10.94 16.26
N VAL A 166 3.38 -9.79 16.31
CA VAL A 166 3.59 -8.85 15.19
C VAL A 166 5.07 -8.83 14.79
N HIS A 167 5.33 -8.79 13.48
CA HIS A 167 6.70 -8.80 12.95
C HIS A 167 7.46 -7.53 13.38
N GLU A 168 8.72 -7.70 13.84
CA GLU A 168 9.59 -6.65 14.38
C GLU A 168 9.74 -5.44 13.45
N LEU A 169 9.91 -5.68 12.14
CA LEU A 169 9.94 -4.59 11.15
C LEU A 169 8.76 -3.63 11.23
N VAL A 170 7.54 -4.10 11.53
CA VAL A 170 6.36 -3.23 11.66
C VAL A 170 6.43 -2.41 12.94
N LEU A 171 6.97 -2.99 14.01
CA LEU A 171 7.12 -2.34 15.31
C LEU A 171 8.25 -1.31 15.32
N GLU A 172 9.28 -1.53 14.51
CA GLU A 172 10.51 -0.71 14.46
C GLU A 172 10.57 0.26 13.27
N SER A 173 9.56 0.29 12.39
CA SER A 173 9.53 1.20 11.26
C SER A 173 9.08 2.59 11.67
N ASP A 174 9.69 3.62 11.09
CA ASP A 174 9.21 5.00 11.24
C ASP A 174 7.97 5.25 10.36
N VAL A 175 7.90 4.56 9.21
CA VAL A 175 6.78 4.64 8.27
C VAL A 175 6.37 3.25 7.82
N PHE A 176 5.08 2.95 7.96
CA PHE A 176 4.48 1.70 7.50
C PHE A 176 3.46 1.98 6.38
N ILE A 177 3.66 1.36 5.20
CA ILE A 177 2.81 1.54 4.02
C ILE A 177 2.12 0.22 3.69
N ASN A 178 0.81 0.18 3.86
CA ASN A 178 -0.02 -0.99 3.54
C ASN A 178 -0.53 -0.93 2.09
N VAL A 179 -0.19 -1.92 1.26
CA VAL A 179 -0.51 -1.95 -0.18
C VAL A 179 -1.38 -3.17 -0.52
N PRO A 180 -2.67 -3.15 -0.18
CA PRO A 180 -3.57 -4.28 -0.40
C PRO A 180 -3.87 -4.50 -1.90
N VAL A 181 -4.39 -5.69 -2.23
CA VAL A 181 -5.03 -5.97 -3.53
C VAL A 181 -6.54 -6.12 -3.33
N LEU A 182 -7.33 -5.40 -4.13
CA LEU A 182 -8.79 -5.50 -4.10
C LEU A 182 -9.22 -6.76 -4.85
N LYS A 183 -9.72 -7.76 -4.12
CA LYS A 183 -10.22 -9.01 -4.70
C LYS A 183 -11.27 -9.66 -3.83
N HIS A 184 -12.11 -10.50 -4.43
CA HIS A 184 -12.97 -11.40 -3.69
C HIS A 184 -12.13 -12.38 -2.85
N HIS A 185 -12.61 -12.72 -1.66
CA HIS A 185 -11.96 -13.68 -0.77
C HIS A 185 -12.99 -14.58 -0.10
N GLY A 186 -12.92 -15.90 -0.32
CA GLY A 186 -13.96 -16.84 0.11
C GLY A 186 -14.33 -16.76 1.60
N GLY A 187 -13.36 -16.55 2.50
CA GLY A 187 -13.64 -16.43 3.94
C GLY A 187 -14.03 -15.04 4.45
N ALA A 188 -13.65 -13.96 3.74
CA ALA A 188 -13.79 -12.59 4.24
C ALA A 188 -14.73 -11.72 3.38
N GLY A 189 -15.24 -12.27 2.27
CA GLY A 189 -15.95 -11.55 1.21
C GLY A 189 -15.00 -10.71 0.34
N LEU A 190 -14.19 -9.85 0.97
CA LEU A 190 -13.32 -8.89 0.29
C LEU A 190 -11.92 -8.83 0.94
N CYS A 191 -10.89 -8.77 0.12
CA CYS A 191 -9.55 -8.38 0.54
C CYS A 191 -9.33 -6.89 0.24
N VAL A 192 -8.91 -6.13 1.25
CA VAL A 192 -8.62 -4.70 1.21
C VAL A 192 -7.72 -4.35 2.42
N SER A 193 -7.50 -3.07 2.72
CA SER A 193 -6.57 -2.54 3.72
C SER A 193 -6.48 -3.38 5.01
N MET A 194 -7.56 -3.49 5.78
CA MET A 194 -7.57 -4.18 7.08
C MET A 194 -7.19 -5.67 6.97
N LYS A 195 -7.70 -6.36 5.95
CA LYS A 195 -7.42 -7.80 5.74
C LYS A 195 -5.95 -8.04 5.39
N ASN A 196 -5.31 -7.11 4.68
CA ASN A 196 -3.92 -7.24 4.24
C ASN A 196 -2.94 -7.22 5.42
N LEU A 197 -3.31 -6.55 6.52
CA LEU A 197 -2.52 -6.51 7.76
C LEU A 197 -2.35 -7.89 8.40
N MET A 198 -3.16 -8.89 8.07
CA MET A 198 -2.91 -10.26 8.53
C MET A 198 -1.56 -10.84 8.06
N GLY A 199 -0.94 -10.22 7.06
CA GLY A 199 0.42 -10.54 6.63
C GLY A 199 1.52 -10.06 7.58
N THR A 200 1.20 -9.29 8.62
CA THR A 200 2.17 -8.81 9.62
C THR A 200 2.17 -9.65 10.90
N VAL A 201 1.22 -10.58 11.04
CA VAL A 201 1.04 -11.39 12.26
C VAL A 201 1.48 -12.83 12.06
N TRP A 202 1.94 -13.48 13.14
CA TRP A 202 2.37 -14.88 13.09
C TRP A 202 1.17 -15.84 12.95
N ASP A 203 0.27 -15.86 13.93
CA ASP A 203 -0.81 -16.85 13.99
C ASP A 203 -2.05 -16.45 13.19
N ARG A 204 -1.90 -16.42 11.88
CA ARG A 204 -2.97 -16.15 10.91
C ARG A 204 -4.09 -17.19 10.96
N LYS A 205 -3.77 -18.43 11.32
CA LYS A 205 -4.73 -19.55 11.35
C LYS A 205 -5.74 -19.36 12.49
N LYS A 206 -5.27 -18.94 13.67
CA LYS A 206 -6.16 -18.62 14.80
C LYS A 206 -7.21 -17.61 14.37
N TRP A 207 -6.84 -16.58 13.62
CA TRP A 207 -7.75 -15.53 13.17
C TRP A 207 -8.86 -16.05 12.26
N HIS A 208 -8.55 -17.00 11.36
CA HIS A 208 -9.55 -17.60 10.46
C HIS A 208 -10.50 -18.58 11.16
N LYS A 209 -10.13 -19.11 12.32
CA LYS A 209 -10.96 -20.09 13.05
C LYS A 209 -12.05 -19.47 13.92
N LEU A 210 -11.91 -18.22 14.37
CA LEU A 210 -12.85 -17.61 15.31
C LEU A 210 -13.06 -16.13 14.99
N ALA A 211 -14.31 -15.75 14.72
CA ALA A 211 -14.76 -14.36 14.56
C ALA A 211 -13.84 -13.50 13.65
N LEU A 212 -13.53 -14.02 12.46
CA LEU A 212 -12.56 -13.45 11.51
C LEU A 212 -12.73 -11.93 11.32
N HIS A 213 -13.95 -11.47 11.07
CA HIS A 213 -14.24 -10.06 10.86
C HIS A 213 -13.91 -9.19 12.09
N GLN A 214 -14.28 -9.65 13.28
CA GLN A 214 -14.03 -8.90 14.52
C GLN A 214 -12.53 -8.84 14.85
N ARG A 215 -11.77 -9.89 14.53
CA ARG A 215 -10.32 -9.90 14.76
C ARG A 215 -9.56 -9.02 13.77
N ILE A 216 -10.00 -8.98 12.51
CA ILE A 216 -9.46 -8.04 11.53
C ILE A 216 -9.68 -6.59 11.99
N ALA A 217 -10.89 -6.27 12.45
CA ALA A 217 -11.23 -4.93 12.92
C ALA A 217 -10.50 -4.55 14.21
N ALA A 218 -10.25 -5.50 15.11
CA ALA A 218 -9.60 -5.24 16.40
C ALA A 218 -8.08 -4.96 16.30
N PHE A 219 -7.44 -5.24 15.16
CA PHE A 219 -5.98 -5.13 15.02
C PHE A 219 -5.48 -3.74 14.58
N ILE A 220 -6.38 -2.79 14.39
CA ILE A 220 -6.07 -1.44 13.88
C ILE A 220 -6.06 -0.46 15.05
#